data_AF-A0A974BNR0-F1
#
_entry.id   AF-A0A974BNR0-F1
#
_cell.length_a   1.000
_cell.length_b   1.000
_cell.length_c   1.000
_cell.angle_alpha   90.00
_cell.angle_beta   90.00
_cell.angle_gamma   90.00
#
_symmetry.space_group_name_H-M   'P 1'
#
loop_
_entity.id
_entity.type
_entity.pdbx_description
1 polymer ?
#
loop_
_entity_poly.entity_id
_entity_poly.type
_entity_poly.pdbx_seq_one_letter_code
_entity_poly.pdbx_strand_id
1 'polypeptide(L)'
;MDGHRSAIRTAFRNGYTNKPVANHFLEVGHRLPTFRFIAIDHIPPPRRGGDRSKILLQREVFWTRKLNTLAPAGLNDQCSLLCFLEQR
;
A
#
# COMPACT_ATOMS: atom_id res chain seq x y z
N MET A 1 3.82 -8.21 2.66
CA MET A 1 4.16 -6.90 3.27
C MET A 1 5.54 -6.55 2.75
N ASP A 2 5.54 -6.02 1.54
CA ASP A 2 6.63 -6.26 0.61
C ASP A 2 7.65 -5.14 0.69
N GLY A 3 8.87 -5.48 1.08
CA GLY A 3 10.10 -4.96 0.48
C GLY A 3 10.27 -3.46 0.28
N HIS A 4 9.53 -2.56 0.92
CA HIS A 4 9.60 -1.10 0.65
C HIS A 4 11.02 -0.56 0.83
N ARG A 5 11.73 -1.01 1.88
CA ARG A 5 13.14 -0.66 2.09
C ARG A 5 14.05 -1.13 0.95
N SER A 6 13.79 -2.32 0.42
CA SER A 6 14.53 -2.86 -0.73
C SER A 6 14.23 -2.07 -1.99
N ALA A 7 12.95 -1.77 -2.24
CA ALA A 7 12.54 -0.96 -3.38
C ALA A 7 13.17 0.44 -3.34
N ILE A 8 13.17 1.13 -2.19
CA ILE A 8 13.85 2.43 -2.06
C ILE A 8 15.33 2.32 -2.47
N ARG A 9 16.06 1.29 -2.01
CA ARG A 9 17.46 1.08 -2.44
C ARG A 9 17.57 0.84 -3.94
N THR A 10 16.66 0.04 -4.51
CA THR A 10 16.61 -0.20 -5.96
C THR A 10 16.33 1.08 -6.73
N ALA A 11 15.46 1.97 -6.24
CA ALA A 11 15.17 3.26 -6.87
C ALA A 11 16.44 4.11 -6.95
N PHE A 12 17.16 4.23 -5.83
CA PHE A 12 18.42 4.99 -5.79
C PHE A 12 19.53 4.38 -6.67
N ARG A 13 19.54 3.06 -6.85
CA ARG A 13 20.53 2.40 -7.70
C ARG A 13 20.18 2.47 -9.19
N ASN A 14 18.91 2.28 -9.53
CA ASN A 14 18.46 2.06 -10.90
C ASN A 14 17.75 3.30 -11.50
N GLY A 15 17.50 4.33 -10.69
CA GLY A 15 16.73 5.52 -11.08
C GLY A 15 15.21 5.34 -11.08
N TYR A 16 14.69 4.12 -10.84
CA TYR A 16 13.24 3.84 -10.87
C TYR A 16 12.89 2.47 -10.26
N THR A 17 11.65 2.32 -9.77
CA THR A 17 11.00 1.03 -9.44
C THR A 17 9.50 1.08 -9.68
N ASN A 18 8.83 -0.07 -9.69
CA ASN A 18 7.36 -0.17 -9.73
C ASN A 18 6.63 0.18 -8.42
N LYS A 19 7.31 0.72 -7.40
CA LYS A 19 6.71 1.08 -6.11
C LYS A 19 6.69 2.60 -5.99
N PRO A 20 5.50 3.24 -5.96
CA PRO A 20 5.38 4.70 -5.90
C PRO A 20 6.16 5.32 -4.73
N VAL A 21 6.10 4.69 -3.55
CA VAL A 21 6.86 5.16 -2.39
C VAL A 21 8.37 5.18 -2.61
N ALA A 22 8.91 4.25 -3.40
CA ALA A 22 10.34 4.21 -3.69
C ALA A 22 10.74 5.31 -4.68
N ASN A 23 9.92 5.53 -5.71
CA ASN A 23 10.12 6.62 -6.67
C ASN A 23 9.98 7.99 -6.01
N HIS A 24 8.97 8.18 -5.15
CA HIS A 24 8.81 9.41 -4.39
C HIS A 24 10.02 9.71 -3.50
N PHE A 25 10.62 8.69 -2.88
CA PHE A 25 11.85 8.86 -2.10
C PHE A 25 13.01 9.37 -2.98
N LEU A 26 13.12 8.86 -4.21
CA LEU A 26 14.12 9.29 -5.16
C LEU A 26 13.86 10.72 -5.66
N GLU A 27 12.63 11.02 -6.09
CA GLU A 27 12.21 12.31 -6.66
C GLU A 27 12.35 13.47 -5.67
N VAL A 28 11.95 13.25 -4.41
CA VAL A 28 12.00 14.28 -3.35
C VAL A 28 13.35 14.28 -2.62
N GLY A 29 14.16 13.23 -2.77
CA GLY A 29 15.46 13.09 -2.09
C GLY A 29 15.37 12.65 -0.63
N HIS A 30 14.31 11.94 -0.24
CA HIS A 30 14.21 11.31 1.08
C HIS A 30 15.19 10.14 1.23
N ARG A 31 15.66 9.88 2.47
CA ARG A 31 16.62 8.80 2.74
C ARG A 31 15.97 7.67 3.51
N LEU A 32 16.45 6.44 3.30
CA LEU A 32 15.92 5.25 3.97
C LEU A 32 15.74 5.35 5.50
N PRO A 33 16.60 6.05 6.28
CA PRO A 33 16.39 6.25 7.71
C PRO A 33 15.14 7.07 8.07
N THR A 34 14.63 7.90 7.17
CA THR A 34 13.40 8.69 7.38
C THR A 34 12.13 7.88 7.09
N PHE A 35 12.25 6.68 6.53
CA PHE A 35 11.11 5.80 6.30
C PHE A 35 10.52 5.29 7.62
N ARG A 36 9.28 5.68 7.89
CA ARG A 36 8.48 5.28 9.05
C ARG A 36 7.18 4.63 8.56
N PHE A 37 6.62 3.73 9.36
CA PHE A 37 5.29 3.17 9.14
C PHE A 37 4.64 2.88 10.49
N ILE A 38 3.31 2.87 10.50
CA ILE A 38 2.50 2.50 11.66
C ILE A 38 1.39 1.56 11.21
N ALA A 39 0.92 0.69 12.11
CA ALA A 39 -0.27 -0.11 11.86
C ALA A 39 -1.52 0.77 12.06
N ILE A 40 -2.41 0.80 11.06
CA ILE A 40 -3.64 1.61 11.10
C ILE A 40 -4.84 0.82 11.64
N ASP A 41 -4.83 -0.50 11.47
CA ASP A 41 -5.96 -1.36 11.81
C ASP A 41 -5.51 -2.82 11.94
N HIS A 42 -6.11 -3.53 12.89
CA HIS A 42 -5.89 -4.96 13.09
C HIS A 42 -7.18 -5.72 12.74
N ILE A 43 -7.12 -6.50 11.66
CA ILE A 43 -8.23 -7.33 11.21
C ILE A 43 -8.04 -8.76 11.73
N PRO A 44 -8.83 -9.21 12.71
CA PRO A 44 -8.73 -10.56 13.22
C PRO A 44 -9.12 -11.60 12.15
N PRO A 45 -8.57 -12.82 12.21
CA PRO A 45 -8.99 -13.90 11.32
C PRO A 45 -10.50 -14.20 11.42
N PRO A 46 -11.19 -14.54 10.32
CA PRO A 46 -12.60 -14.88 10.34
C PRO A 46 -12.85 -16.17 11.14
N ARG A 47 -13.95 -16.21 11.92
CA ARG A 47 -14.21 -17.27 12.92
C ARG A 47 -14.65 -18.62 12.35
N ARG A 48 -15.29 -18.68 11.17
CA ARG A 48 -15.94 -19.91 10.65
C ARG A 48 -15.73 -20.10 9.15
N GLY A 49 -14.49 -19.92 8.70
CA GLY A 49 -14.21 -19.74 7.27
C GLY A 49 -14.61 -18.34 6.80
N GLY A 50 -14.04 -17.93 5.67
CA GLY A 50 -14.18 -16.59 5.12
C GLY A 50 -12.92 -16.18 4.37
N ASP A 51 -13.09 -15.43 3.29
CA ASP A 51 -11.98 -14.96 2.49
C ASP A 51 -11.28 -13.79 3.20
N ARG A 52 -10.22 -14.12 3.95
CA ARG A 52 -9.39 -13.12 4.65
C ARG A 52 -8.77 -12.12 3.67
N SER A 53 -8.42 -12.53 2.45
CA SER A 53 -7.86 -11.65 1.44
C SER A 53 -8.89 -10.62 0.98
N LYS A 54 -10.13 -11.06 0.73
CA LYS A 54 -11.26 -10.15 0.43
C LYS A 54 -11.49 -9.14 1.55
N ILE A 55 -11.52 -9.58 2.81
CA ILE A 55 -11.70 -8.69 3.97
C ILE A 55 -10.56 -7.67 4.05
N LEU A 56 -9.30 -8.10 3.88
CA LEU A 56 -8.14 -7.20 3.91
C LEU A 56 -8.20 -6.18 2.77
N LEU A 57 -8.56 -6.58 1.54
CA LEU A 57 -8.72 -5.68 0.41
C LEU A 57 -9.83 -4.65 0.64
N GLN A 58 -10.96 -5.06 1.22
CA GLN A 58 -12.05 -4.14 1.55
C GLN A 58 -11.62 -3.10 2.60
N ARG A 59 -10.83 -3.52 3.60
CA ARG A 59 -10.28 -2.59 4.61
C ARG A 59 -9.20 -1.68 4.03
N GLU A 60 -8.38 -2.17 3.10
CA GLU A 60 -7.44 -1.35 2.35
C GLU A 60 -8.16 -0.26 1.56
N VAL A 61 -9.24 -0.60 0.83
CA VAL A 61 -10.08 0.39 0.14
C VAL A 61 -10.65 1.43 1.11
N PHE A 62 -11.19 0.97 2.25
CA PHE A 62 -11.74 1.86 3.26
C PHE A 62 -10.68 2.89 3.73
N TRP A 63 -9.48 2.43 4.09
CA TRP A 63 -8.43 3.32 4.58
C TRP A 63 -7.84 4.20 3.48
N THR A 64 -7.71 3.69 2.25
CA THR A 64 -7.25 4.49 1.11
C THR A 64 -8.15 5.70 0.88
N ARG A 65 -9.48 5.51 0.97
CA ARG A 65 -10.46 6.59 0.87
C ARG A 65 -10.49 7.46 2.12
N LYS A 66 -10.50 6.86 3.31
CA LYS A 66 -10.62 7.58 4.59
C LYS A 66 -9.44 8.53 4.84
N LEU A 67 -8.23 8.12 4.45
CA LEU A 67 -7.00 8.91 4.59
C LEU A 67 -6.65 9.73 3.34
N ASN A 68 -7.44 9.65 2.27
CA ASN A 68 -7.20 10.31 0.99
C ASN A 68 -5.77 10.05 0.43
N THR A 69 -5.40 8.78 0.31
CA THR A 69 -4.02 8.38 -0.04
C THR A 69 -3.84 8.01 -1.52
N LEU A 70 -4.86 8.20 -2.35
CA LEU A 70 -4.79 7.96 -3.79
C LEU A 70 -4.02 9.09 -4.49
N ALA A 71 -3.21 8.78 -5.49
CA ALA A 71 -2.53 9.78 -6.30
C ALA A 71 -3.55 10.74 -6.96
N PRO A 72 -3.26 12.06 -7.04
CA PRO A 72 -2.00 12.71 -6.63
C PRO A 72 -1.93 13.13 -5.15
N ALA A 73 -3.00 12.95 -4.37
CA ALA A 73 -3.03 13.36 -2.96
C ALA A 73 -2.19 12.44 -2.05
N GLY A 74 -1.96 11.20 -2.46
CA GLY A 74 -1.05 10.26 -1.81
C GLY A 74 -0.31 9.38 -2.81
N LEU A 75 0.22 8.25 -2.32
CA LEU A 75 1.14 7.37 -3.07
C LEU A 75 0.51 6.04 -3.51
N ASN A 76 -0.80 5.86 -3.33
CA ASN A 76 -1.50 4.71 -3.91
C ASN A 76 -1.89 5.03 -5.36
N ASP A 77 -1.38 4.26 -6.32
CA ASP A 77 -1.68 4.48 -7.75
C ASP A 77 -3.12 4.08 -8.12
N GLN A 78 -3.66 3.08 -7.44
CA GLN A 78 -4.95 2.47 -7.78
C GLN A 78 -5.71 2.09 -6.52
N CYS A 79 -7.04 2.13 -6.60
CA CYS A 79 -7.95 1.65 -5.56
C CYS A 79 -9.07 0.82 -6.23
N SER A 80 -8.95 -0.50 -6.17
CA SER A 80 -9.88 -1.42 -6.82
C SER A 80 -11.06 -1.77 -5.90
N LEU A 81 -12.28 -1.62 -6.42
CA LEU A 81 -13.52 -2.01 -5.73
C LEU A 81 -13.96 -3.45 -6.04
N LEU A 82 -13.17 -4.21 -6.80
CA LEU A 82 -13.51 -5.59 -7.18
C LEU A 82 -13.72 -6.51 -5.97
N CYS A 83 -13.08 -6.20 -4.84
CA CYS A 83 -13.27 -6.93 -3.59
C CYS A 83 -14.69 -6.82 -3.00
N PHE A 84 -15.56 -5.96 -3.54
CA PHE A 84 -16.97 -5.86 -3.14
C PHE A 84 -17.92 -6.62 -4.08
N LEU A 85 -17.44 -7.08 -5.23
CA LEU A 85 -18.23 -7.85 -6.18
C LEU A 85 -18.18 -9.34 -5.82
N GLU A 86 -19.22 -10.07 -6.17
CA GLU A 86 -19.19 -11.53 -6.13
C GLU A 86 -18.43 -12.03 -7.36
N GLN A 87 -17.35 -12.78 -7.13
CA GLN A 87 -16.73 -13.57 -8.19
C GLN A 87 -17.64 -14.78 -8.41
N ARG A 88 -18.42 -14.75 -9.49
CA ARG A 88 -19.20 -15.89 -9.97
C ARG A 88 -18.32 -16.91 -10.65
#